data_AF-A0A7Y8L1M1-F1
#
_entry.id   AF-A0A7Y8L1M1-F1
#
_cell.length_a   1.000
_cell.length_b   1.000
_cell.length_c   1.000
_cell.angle_alpha   90.00
_cell.angle_beta   90.00
_cell.angle_gamma   90.00
#
_symmetry.space_group_name_H-M   'P 1'
#
loop_
_entity.id
_entity.type
_entity.pdbx_description
1 polymer ?
#
loop_
_entity_poly.entity_id
_entity_poly.type
_entity_poly.pdbx_seq_one_letter_code
_entity_poly.pdbx_strand_id
1 'polypeptide(L)' 'VGMSTVHEAVYAAYVGMKVAAISCITNFAAGISNQKLSHSEVTETANLVKDKFSRLVKRIISSL' A
#
# COMPACT_ATOMS: atom_id res chain seq x y z
N VAL A 1 -7.04 6.34 -0.62
CA VAL A 1 -6.35 7.48 0.02
C VAL A 1 -5.41 6.91 1.08
N GLY A 2 -4.22 7.48 1.24
CA GLY A 2 -3.22 7.03 2.22
C GLY A 2 -2.57 8.23 2.93
N MET A 3 -1.79 7.95 3.97
CA MET A 3 -1.18 8.97 4.84
C MET A 3 0.36 9.02 4.75
N SER A 4 0.97 8.33 3.79
CA SER A 4 2.42 8.14 3.68
C SER A 4 2.91 8.14 2.22
N THR A 5 4.16 7.73 1.98
CA THR A 5 4.74 7.42 0.66
C THR A 5 5.08 8.62 -0.22
N VAL A 6 4.36 9.73 -0.12
CA VAL A 6 4.61 10.93 -0.94
C VAL A 6 6.01 11.50 -0.70
N HIS A 7 6.44 11.62 0.56
CA HIS A 7 7.74 12.22 0.89
C HIS A 7 8.90 11.35 0.40
N GLU A 8 8.77 10.04 0.52
CA GLU A 8 9.74 9.06 0.05
C GLU A 8 9.86 9.09 -1.48
N ALA A 9 8.73 9.15 -2.20
CA ALA A 9 8.71 9.23 -3.66
C ALA A 9 9.31 10.54 -4.18
N VAL A 10 8.98 11.67 -3.55
CA VAL A 10 9.53 12.99 -3.91
C VAL A 10 11.05 13.02 -3.70
N TYR A 11 11.53 12.52 -2.56
CA TYR A 11 12.97 12.48 -2.29
C TYR A 11 13.72 11.55 -3.24
N ALA A 12 13.17 10.37 -3.53
CA ALA A 12 13.77 9.44 -4.49
C ALA A 12 13.84 10.05 -5.90
N ALA A 13 12.81 10.78 -6.33
CA ALA A 13 12.84 11.54 -7.59
C ALA A 13 13.91 12.64 -7.58
N TYR A 14 14.06 13.37 -6.47
CA TYR A 14 15.09 14.40 -6.30
C TYR A 14 16.50 13.86 -6.46
N VAL A 15 16.78 12.64 -5.98
CA VAL A 15 18.10 11.99 -6.14
C VAL A 15 18.24 11.18 -7.45
N GLY A 16 17.29 11.28 -8.37
CA GLY A 16 17.33 10.61 -9.68
C GLY A 16 17.05 9.11 -9.65
N MET A 17 16.44 8.59 -8.58
CA MET A 17 16.06 7.18 -8.46
C MET A 17 14.73 6.90 -9.16
N LYS A 18 14.64 5.77 -9.87
CA LYS A 18 13.36 5.24 -10.36
C LYS A 18 12.57 4.64 -9.20
N VAL A 19 11.28 4.95 -9.11
CA VAL A 19 10.39 4.50 -8.02
C VAL A 19 9.20 3.74 -8.59
N ALA A 20 8.85 2.62 -7.94
CA ALA A 20 7.58 1.94 -8.10
C ALA A 20 6.86 1.90 -6.74
N ALA A 21 5.56 2.10 -6.72
CA ALA A 21 4.74 2.09 -5.51
C ALA A 21 3.54 1.14 -5.68
N ILE A 22 3.19 0.42 -4.61
CA ILE A 22 2.05 -0.50 -4.58
C ILE A 22 1.25 -0.20 -3.32
N SER A 23 -0.04 0.10 -3.47
CA SER A 23 -0.96 0.29 -2.35
C SER A 23 -1.77 -0.98 -2.10
N CYS A 24 -1.77 -1.46 -0.86
CA CYS A 24 -2.71 -2.48 -0.41
C CYS A 24 -4.02 -1.80 0.00
N ILE A 25 -5.11 -2.04 -0.73
CA ILE A 25 -6.41 -1.45 -0.40
C ILE A 25 -7.01 -2.22 0.77
N THR A 26 -7.11 -1.56 1.92
CA THR A 26 -7.53 -2.18 3.18
C THR A 26 -8.96 -1.87 3.59
N ASN A 27 -9.58 -0.86 3.00
CA ASN A 27 -10.93 -0.41 3.31
C ASN A 27 -11.47 0.51 2.20
N PHE A 28 -12.78 0.71 2.17
CA PHE A 28 -13.39 1.75 1.34
C PHE A 28 -13.09 3.14 1.91
N ALA A 29 -13.13 4.17 1.07
CA ALA A 29 -13.00 5.55 1.54
C ALA A 29 -14.18 5.92 2.47
N ALA A 30 -13.94 6.88 3.36
CA ALA A 30 -14.99 7.39 4.25
C ALA A 30 -16.21 7.85 3.44
N GLY A 31 -17.41 7.49 3.90
CA GLY A 31 -18.67 7.85 3.25
C GLY A 31 -19.14 6.89 2.15
N ILE A 32 -18.35 5.88 1.76
CA ILE A 32 -18.79 4.84 0.80
C ILE A 32 -19.50 3.68 1.53
N SER A 33 -19.00 3.30 2.71
CA SER A 33 -19.58 2.26 3.56
C SER A 33 -20.34 2.88 4.73
N ASN A 34 -21.37 2.18 5.22
CA ASN A 34 -22.06 2.52 6.46
C ASN A 34 -21.25 2.18 7.72
N GLN A 35 -20.08 1.55 7.58
CA GLN A 35 -19.18 1.21 8.69
C GLN A 35 -18.19 2.34 8.98
N LYS A 36 -17.90 2.57 10.26
CA LYS A 36 -16.84 3.49 10.68
C LYS A 36 -15.48 2.88 10.38
N LEU A 37 -14.58 3.70 9.81
CA LEU A 37 -13.19 3.31 9.58
C LEU A 37 -12.48 3.04 10.90
N SER A 38 -11.73 1.94 10.96
CA SER A 38 -10.95 1.57 12.14
C SER A 38 -9.57 1.04 11.74
N HIS A 39 -8.57 1.26 12.60
CA HIS A 39 -7.24 0.70 12.35
C HIS A 39 -7.25 -0.85 12.41
N SER A 40 -8.13 -1.44 13.21
CA SER A 40 -8.29 -2.90 13.31
C SER A 40 -8.73 -3.52 11.98
N GLU A 41 -9.71 -2.93 11.28
CA GLU A 41 -10.16 -3.37 9.95
C GLU A 41 -9.00 -3.33 8.94
N VAL A 42 -8.19 -2.27 9.02
CA VAL A 42 -7.01 -2.10 8.17
C VAL A 42 -6.00 -3.23 8.40
N THR A 43 -5.68 -3.52 9.67
CA THR A 43 -4.75 -4.60 10.04
C THR A 43 -5.29 -5.98 9.66
N GLU A 44 -6.57 -6.24 9.88
CA GLU A 44 -7.22 -7.50 9.52
C GLU A 44 -7.12 -7.75 8.02
N THR A 45 -7.54 -6.78 7.21
CA THR A 45 -7.49 -6.89 5.75
C THR A 45 -6.06 -7.06 5.24
N ALA A 46 -5.10 -6.32 5.81
CA ALA A 46 -3.68 -6.47 5.48
C ALA A 46 -3.15 -7.88 5.79
N ASN A 47 -3.54 -8.46 6.94
CA ASN A 47 -3.17 -9.82 7.31
C ASN A 47 -3.75 -10.86 6.36
N LEU A 48 -5.01 -10.70 5.94
CA LEU A 48 -5.68 -11.61 4.99
C LEU A 48 -4.95 -11.68 3.63
N VAL A 49 -4.37 -10.58 3.18
CA VAL A 49 -3.72 -10.51 1.85
C VAL A 49 -2.18 -10.60 1.91
N LYS A 50 -1.60 -10.69 3.11
CA LYS A 50 -0.15 -10.67 3.38
C LYS A 50 0.64 -11.61 2.46
N ASP A 51 0.22 -12.86 2.33
CA ASP A 51 0.95 -13.86 1.53
C ASP A 51 0.86 -13.58 0.04
N LYS A 52 -0.29 -13.11 -0.45
CA LYS A 52 -0.47 -12.71 -1.85
C LYS A 52 0.41 -11.52 -2.18
N PHE A 53 0.41 -10.51 -1.30
CA PHE A 53 1.22 -9.30 -1.46
C PHE A 53 2.72 -9.62 -1.42
N SER A 54 3.17 -10.43 -0.46
CA SER A 54 4.57 -10.86 -0.37
C SER A 54 5.03 -11.60 -1.63
N ARG A 55 4.20 -12.52 -2.16
CA ARG A 55 4.51 -13.21 -3.42
C ARG A 55 4.58 -12.25 -4.61
N LEU A 56 3.68 -11.27 -4.70
CA LEU A 56 3.69 -10.27 -5.75
C LEU A 56 4.98 -9.45 -5.72
N VAL A 57 5.33 -8.89 -4.57
CA VAL A 57 6.55 -8.08 -4.41
C VAL A 57 7.80 -8.89 -4.75
N LYS A 58 7.90 -10.14 -4.26
CA LYS A 58 9.02 -11.03 -4.61
C LYS A 58 9.13 -11.25 -6.12
N ARG A 59 8.01 -11.52 -6.79
CA ARG A 59 8.00 -11.72 -8.26
C ARG A 59 8.44 -10.47 -9.02
N ILE A 60 7.97 -9.29 -8.61
CA ILE A 60 8.37 -8.02 -9.22
C ILE A 60 9.88 -7.83 -9.07
N ILE A 61 10.41 -7.98 -7.86
CA ILE A 61 11.85 -7.84 -7.60
C ILE A 61 12.66 -8.85 -8.42
N SER A 62 12.22 -10.10 -8.53
CA SER A 62 12.89 -11.12 -9.35
C SER A 62 12.82 -10.89 -10.86
N SER A 63 11.93 -10.00 -11.34
CA SER A 63 11.75 -9.69 -12.76
C SER A 63 12.44 -8.38 -13.21
N LEU A 64 13.05 -7.66 -12.27
CA LEU A 64 13.82 -6.45 -12.52
C LEU A 64 15.30 -6.79 -12.74
#